data_AF-A0A0G1MFY0-F1
#
_entry.id   AF-A0A0G1MFY0-F1
#
_cell.length_a   1.000
_cell.length_b   1.000
_cell.length_c   1.000
_cell.angle_alpha   90.00
_cell.angle_beta   90.00
_cell.angle_gamma   90.00
#
_symmetry.space_group_name_H-M   'P 1'
#
loop_
_entity.id
_entity.type
_entity.pdbx_description
1 polymer ?
#
loop_
_entity_poly.entity_id
_entity_poly.type
_entity_poly.pdbx_seq_one_letter_code
_entity_poly.pdbx_strand_id
1 'polypeptide(L)'
;MNSKITNINRFLIRVYFGEIKNDNLLENKIQIAINKAYLDFCRTLHEFSKEKEHDDILVDSKLYLKNKILELTKEQKPNQNFYDNWHRQTCDNIIKFFPLTKNYFHYGQAQKWINMTLKYLFVLEVSELNNMLAFLHVPIDNIILDKLKNRQMDYPKFETPWSKIDNYDKYINFQKWLRGQFPNQIPMDTEFKLWME
;
A
#
# COMPACT_ATOMS: atom_id res chain seq x y z
N MET A 1 13.96 12.08 -28.57
CA MET A 1 12.63 12.03 -27.91
C MET A 1 12.69 11.38 -26.52
N ASN A 2 13.42 10.28 -26.34
CA ASN A 2 13.53 9.57 -25.06
C ASN A 2 14.10 10.40 -23.89
N SER A 3 15.13 11.24 -24.11
CA SER A 3 15.73 12.04 -23.03
C SER A 3 14.78 13.08 -22.42
N LYS A 4 13.89 13.67 -23.23
CA LYS A 4 12.91 14.66 -22.77
C LYS A 4 11.85 14.01 -21.88
N ILE A 5 11.36 12.82 -22.27
CA ILE A 5 10.38 12.05 -21.48
C ILE A 5 11.02 11.61 -20.15
N THR A 6 12.27 11.12 -20.17
CA THR A 6 13.00 10.75 -18.94
C THR A 6 13.18 11.94 -18.00
N ASN A 7 13.51 13.12 -18.51
CA ASN A 7 13.67 14.33 -17.69
C ASN A 7 12.33 14.79 -17.07
N ILE A 8 11.23 14.70 -17.82
CA ILE A 8 9.89 14.99 -17.31
C ILE A 8 9.52 14.01 -16.19
N ASN A 9 9.72 12.70 -16.38
CA ASN A 9 9.41 11.71 -15.36
C ASN A 9 10.23 11.94 -14.08
N ARG A 10 11.52 12.23 -14.20
CA ARG A 10 12.38 12.58 -13.05
C ARG A 10 11.90 13.85 -12.34
N PHE A 11 11.47 14.87 -13.09
CA PHE A 11 10.90 16.09 -12.51
C PHE A 11 9.60 15.78 -11.75
N LEU A 12 8.67 15.03 -12.33
CA LEU A 12 7.41 14.64 -11.69
C LEU A 12 7.66 13.82 -10.41
N ILE A 13 8.61 12.87 -10.45
CA ILE A 13 9.05 12.11 -9.27
C ILE A 13 9.59 13.06 -8.20
N ARG A 14 10.47 14.01 -8.55
CA ARG A 14 11.04 14.98 -7.59
C ARG A 14 9.97 15.89 -6.97
N VAL A 15 8.97 16.31 -7.74
CA VAL A 15 7.83 17.12 -7.26
C VAL A 15 6.98 16.32 -6.29
N TYR A 16 6.64 15.08 -6.64
CA TYR A 16 5.74 14.25 -5.85
C TYR A 16 6.41 13.68 -4.58
N PHE A 17 7.60 13.10 -4.74
CA PHE A 17 8.31 12.37 -3.68
C PHE A 17 9.33 13.21 -2.92
N GLY A 18 9.74 14.36 -3.45
CA GLY A 18 10.84 15.14 -2.88
C GLY A 18 12.21 14.60 -3.30
N GLU A 19 13.26 15.02 -2.58
CA GLU A 19 14.63 14.63 -2.90
C GLU A 19 14.88 13.18 -2.50
N ILE A 20 15.42 12.41 -3.43
CA ILE A 20 15.87 11.05 -3.16
C ILE A 20 17.39 11.10 -3.10
N LYS A 21 17.96 10.89 -1.92
CA LYS A 21 19.41 10.86 -1.76
C LYS A 21 19.97 9.57 -2.35
N ASN A 22 21.15 9.66 -2.96
CA ASN A 22 21.78 8.56 -3.69
C ASN A 22 22.50 7.54 -2.78
N ASP A 23 22.87 7.92 -1.57
CA ASP A 23 23.39 7.01 -0.56
C ASP A 23 22.28 6.07 -0.08
N ASN A 24 22.51 4.76 -0.01
CA ASN A 24 21.50 3.78 0.39
C ASN A 24 20.17 3.94 -0.39
N LEU A 25 20.27 4.10 -1.71
CA LEU A 25 19.15 4.48 -2.60
C LEU A 25 17.88 3.65 -2.38
N LEU A 26 17.99 2.32 -2.24
CA LEU A 26 16.86 1.43 -2.00
C LEU A 26 16.14 1.79 -0.70
N GLU A 27 16.87 1.90 0.41
CA GLU A 27 16.30 2.24 1.72
C GLU A 27 15.65 3.61 1.72
N ASN A 28 16.25 4.59 1.04
CA ASN A 28 15.69 5.93 0.91
C ASN A 28 14.37 5.91 0.13
N LYS A 29 14.32 5.18 -1.00
CA LYS A 29 13.07 5.00 -1.76
C LYS A 29 11.98 4.34 -0.90
N ILE A 30 12.33 3.30 -0.14
CA ILE A 30 11.41 2.64 0.80
C ILE A 30 10.89 3.61 1.85
N GLN A 31 11.78 4.36 2.51
CA GLN A 31 11.40 5.32 3.55
C GLN A 31 10.47 6.42 3.01
N ILE A 32 10.78 6.95 1.83
CA ILE A 32 9.97 7.97 1.15
C ILE A 32 8.59 7.41 0.79
N ALA A 33 8.52 6.21 0.22
CA ALA A 33 7.27 5.55 -0.14
C ALA A 33 6.38 5.30 1.09
N ILE A 34 6.95 4.79 2.19
CA ILE A 34 6.24 4.58 3.46
C ILE A 34 5.65 5.89 3.99
N ASN A 35 6.46 6.96 3.99
CA ASN A 35 6.02 8.26 4.48
C ASN A 35 4.92 8.87 3.61
N LYS A 36 5.01 8.73 2.28
CA LYS A 36 3.96 9.20 1.36
C LYS A 36 2.67 8.41 1.53
N ALA A 37 2.76 7.08 1.57
CA ALA A 37 1.61 6.21 1.77
C ALA A 37 0.88 6.48 3.09
N TYR A 38 1.61 6.83 4.16
CA TYR A 38 1.00 7.25 5.43
C TYR A 38 0.08 8.45 5.26
N LEU A 39 0.51 9.47 4.50
CA LEU A 39 -0.27 10.69 4.28
C LEU A 39 -1.58 10.43 3.52
N ASP A 40 -1.66 9.36 2.72
CA ASP A 40 -2.86 9.03 1.95
C ASP A 40 -4.04 8.61 2.83
N PHE A 41 -3.77 8.10 4.03
CA PHE A 41 -4.82 7.60 4.93
C PHE A 41 -4.80 8.22 6.33
N CYS A 42 -3.75 8.94 6.73
CA CYS A 42 -3.62 9.43 8.12
C CYS A 42 -4.82 10.27 8.58
N ARG A 43 -5.51 10.95 7.66
CA ARG A 43 -6.77 11.68 7.92
C ARG A 43 -7.91 10.81 8.48
N THR A 44 -7.81 9.50 8.34
CA THR A 44 -8.78 8.52 8.87
C THR A 44 -8.44 8.07 10.31
N LEU A 45 -7.25 8.40 10.82
CA LEU A 45 -6.80 8.12 12.19
C LEU A 45 -7.29 9.22 13.13
N HIS A 46 -8.61 9.31 13.32
CA HIS A 46 -9.20 10.35 14.17
C HIS A 46 -8.62 10.30 15.58
N GLU A 47 -8.18 11.45 16.08
CA GLU A 47 -7.61 11.66 17.42
C GLU A 47 -6.28 10.96 17.71
N PHE A 48 -5.74 10.15 16.81
CA PHE A 48 -4.45 9.49 17.01
C PHE A 48 -3.30 10.49 17.23
N SER A 49 -3.36 11.66 16.59
CA SER A 49 -2.37 12.73 16.78
C SER A 49 -2.35 13.34 18.19
N LYS A 50 -3.32 13.00 19.04
CA LYS A 50 -3.37 13.44 20.45
C LYS A 50 -2.78 12.39 21.40
N GLU A 51 -2.42 11.20 20.91
CA GLU A 51 -1.82 10.17 21.74
C GLU A 51 -0.43 10.61 22.22
N LYS A 52 -0.15 10.38 23.51
CA LYS A 52 1.14 10.76 24.11
C LYS A 52 2.31 10.06 23.42
N GLU A 53 2.13 8.82 23.01
CA GLU A 53 3.13 7.97 22.35
C GLU A 53 3.02 8.04 20.82
N HIS A 54 2.29 9.01 20.27
CA HIS A 54 2.03 9.14 18.83
C HIS A 54 3.30 9.02 17.98
N ASP A 55 4.33 9.80 18.33
CA ASP A 55 5.56 9.87 17.53
C ASP A 55 6.35 8.55 17.61
N ASP A 56 6.45 7.96 18.80
CA ASP A 56 7.12 6.66 19.01
C ASP A 56 6.42 5.55 18.23
N ILE A 57 5.08 5.47 18.31
CA ILE A 57 4.27 4.52 17.54
C ILE A 57 4.52 4.68 16.04
N LEU A 58 4.57 5.91 15.53
CA LEU A 58 4.84 6.16 14.11
C LEU A 58 6.26 5.79 13.70
N VAL A 59 7.26 6.09 14.53
CA VAL A 59 8.65 5.73 14.26
C VAL A 59 8.79 4.20 14.20
N ASP A 60 8.27 3.50 15.20
CA ASP A 60 8.40 2.06 15.32
C ASP A 60 7.62 1.30 14.24
N SER A 61 6.38 1.71 13.97
CA SER A 61 5.57 1.09 12.90
C SER A 61 6.16 1.32 11.51
N LYS A 62 6.74 2.50 11.24
CA LYS A 62 7.47 2.79 9.99
C LYS A 62 8.73 1.95 9.86
N LEU A 63 9.51 1.82 10.94
CA LEU A 63 10.72 1.01 10.97
C LEU A 63 10.40 -0.47 10.73
N TYR A 64 9.34 -0.97 11.38
CA TYR A 64 8.83 -2.31 11.15
C TYR A 64 8.45 -2.54 9.68
N LEU A 65 7.65 -1.64 9.09
CA LEU A 65 7.25 -1.75 7.69
C LEU A 65 8.45 -1.68 6.73
N LYS A 66 9.41 -0.79 7.00
CA LYS A 66 10.68 -0.70 6.24
C LYS A 66 11.41 -2.04 6.24
N ASN A 67 11.57 -2.66 7.40
CA ASN A 67 12.24 -3.95 7.53
C ASN A 67 11.48 -5.06 6.79
N LYS A 68 10.14 -5.09 6.88
CA LYS A 68 9.32 -6.05 6.13
C LYS A 68 9.43 -5.90 4.62
N ILE A 69 9.54 -4.68 4.12
CA ILE A 69 9.75 -4.45 2.69
C ILE A 69 11.17 -4.86 2.27
N LEU A 70 12.19 -4.59 3.10
CA LEU A 70 13.57 -5.05 2.84
C LEU A 70 13.71 -6.58 2.89
N GLU A 71 12.90 -7.27 3.68
CA GLU A 71 12.76 -8.73 3.61
C GLU A 71 12.12 -9.14 2.29
N LEU A 72 11.05 -8.45 1.89
CA LEU A 72 10.31 -8.74 0.65
C LEU A 72 11.19 -8.57 -0.60
N THR A 73 12.08 -7.57 -0.65
CA THR A 73 13.02 -7.35 -1.78
C THR A 73 14.04 -8.47 -1.97
N LYS A 74 14.16 -9.39 -1.01
CA LYS A 74 15.08 -10.53 -1.09
C LYS A 74 14.41 -11.79 -1.63
N GLU A 75 13.07 -11.80 -1.76
CA GLU A 75 12.33 -12.96 -2.26
C GLU A 75 12.52 -13.12 -3.77
N GLN A 76 13.00 -14.27 -4.20
CA GLN A 76 13.34 -14.52 -5.60
C GLN A 76 12.24 -15.24 -6.37
N LYS A 77 11.43 -16.05 -5.70
CA LYS A 77 10.39 -16.88 -6.32
C LYS A 77 9.04 -16.69 -5.61
N PRO A 78 8.53 -15.45 -5.56
CA PRO A 78 7.25 -15.19 -4.94
C PRO A 78 6.12 -15.88 -5.71
N ASN A 79 5.06 -16.18 -4.98
CA ASN A 79 3.79 -16.61 -5.54
C ASN A 79 2.65 -15.96 -4.74
N GLN A 80 1.41 -16.11 -5.21
CA GLN A 80 0.27 -15.45 -4.57
C GLN A 80 0.09 -15.88 -3.11
N ASN A 81 0.27 -17.17 -2.78
CA ASN A 81 0.12 -17.64 -1.40
C ASN A 81 1.19 -17.06 -0.47
N PHE A 82 2.43 -16.94 -0.96
CA PHE A 82 3.49 -16.28 -0.23
C PHE A 82 3.13 -14.82 0.07
N TYR A 83 2.70 -14.07 -0.95
CA TYR A 83 2.38 -12.65 -0.78
C TYR A 83 1.14 -12.44 0.10
N ASP A 84 0.07 -13.21 -0.09
CA ASP A 84 -1.14 -13.14 0.74
C ASP A 84 -0.78 -13.37 2.23
N ASN A 85 0.08 -14.36 2.52
CA ASN A 85 0.54 -14.65 3.88
C ASN A 85 1.44 -13.54 4.45
N TRP A 86 2.43 -13.07 3.67
CA TRP A 86 3.31 -11.97 4.08
C TRP A 86 2.51 -10.71 4.38
N HIS A 87 1.53 -10.38 3.52
CA HIS A 87 0.69 -9.21 3.68
C HIS A 87 -0.18 -9.33 4.95
N ARG A 88 -0.79 -10.50 5.19
CA ARG A 88 -1.57 -10.74 6.42
C ARG A 88 -0.74 -10.51 7.66
N GLN A 89 0.40 -11.20 7.77
CA GLN A 89 1.30 -11.09 8.92
C GLN A 89 1.79 -9.65 9.13
N THR A 90 2.05 -8.93 8.03
CA THR A 90 2.48 -7.54 8.09
C THR A 90 1.36 -6.63 8.61
N CYS A 91 0.12 -6.80 8.15
CA CYS A 91 -1.04 -6.10 8.71
C CYS A 91 -1.24 -6.41 10.20
N ASP A 92 -1.30 -7.70 10.55
CA ASP A 92 -1.55 -8.17 11.92
C ASP A 92 -0.55 -7.54 12.90
N ASN A 93 0.72 -7.40 12.50
CA ASN A 93 1.76 -6.84 13.36
C ASN A 93 1.79 -5.30 13.36
N ILE A 94 1.53 -4.64 12.23
CA ILE A 94 1.46 -3.16 12.21
C ILE A 94 0.33 -2.67 13.13
N ILE A 95 -0.83 -3.33 13.10
CA ILE A 95 -1.98 -2.96 13.94
C ILE A 95 -1.61 -3.00 15.43
N LYS A 96 -0.76 -3.94 15.85
CA LYS A 96 -0.35 -4.10 17.27
C LYS A 96 0.50 -2.95 17.80
N PHE A 97 1.12 -2.13 16.95
CA PHE A 97 1.82 -0.92 17.42
C PHE A 97 0.86 0.15 17.92
N PHE A 98 -0.42 0.11 17.51
CA PHE A 98 -1.41 1.11 17.89
C PHE A 98 -2.22 0.64 19.12
N PRO A 99 -2.63 1.54 20.02
CA PRO A 99 -3.43 1.18 21.19
C PRO A 99 -4.72 0.46 20.83
N LEU A 100 -4.79 -0.85 21.14
CA LEU A 100 -5.94 -1.70 20.85
C LEU A 100 -7.20 -1.27 21.62
N THR A 101 -7.04 -0.66 22.80
CA THR A 101 -8.16 -0.16 23.62
C THR A 101 -8.96 0.96 22.94
N LYS A 102 -8.33 1.69 22.01
CA LYS A 102 -8.92 2.84 21.32
C LYS A 102 -9.23 2.55 19.85
N ASN A 103 -8.82 1.37 19.35
CA ASN A 103 -9.06 0.92 17.98
C ASN A 103 -8.70 2.00 16.93
N TYR A 104 -7.56 2.66 17.09
CA TYR A 104 -7.13 3.71 16.16
C TYR A 104 -6.85 3.20 14.76
N PHE A 105 -6.38 1.95 14.66
CA PHE A 105 -5.78 1.40 13.46
C PHE A 105 -6.39 0.04 13.13
N HIS A 106 -6.98 -0.08 11.94
CA HIS A 106 -7.68 -1.27 11.48
C HIS A 106 -6.99 -1.88 10.23
N TYR A 107 -7.41 -3.08 9.82
CA TYR A 107 -6.92 -3.70 8.58
C TYR A 107 -7.14 -2.81 7.36
N GLY A 108 -8.23 -2.04 7.34
CA GLY A 108 -8.51 -1.04 6.33
C GLY A 108 -7.38 -0.03 6.11
N GLN A 109 -6.81 0.48 7.19
CA GLN A 109 -5.67 1.40 7.14
C GLN A 109 -4.35 0.65 6.92
N ALA A 110 -4.18 -0.51 7.54
CA ALA A 110 -2.98 -1.34 7.38
C ALA A 110 -2.76 -1.73 5.91
N GLN A 111 -3.79 -2.27 5.24
CA GLN A 111 -3.71 -2.62 3.83
C GLN A 111 -3.43 -1.39 2.96
N LYS A 112 -4.03 -0.24 3.28
CA LYS A 112 -3.84 0.98 2.51
C LYS A 112 -2.39 1.43 2.58
N TRP A 113 -1.80 1.38 3.77
CA TRP A 113 -0.41 1.75 3.99
C TRP A 113 0.54 0.87 3.20
N ILE A 114 0.41 -0.46 3.33
CA ILE A 114 1.28 -1.43 2.67
C ILE A 114 1.13 -1.34 1.15
N ASN A 115 -0.10 -1.37 0.65
CA ASN A 115 -0.37 -1.41 -0.79
C ASN A 115 0.04 -0.11 -1.49
N MET A 116 -0.22 1.05 -0.89
CA MET A 116 0.25 2.33 -1.44
C MET A 116 1.76 2.43 -1.40
N THR A 117 2.41 1.90 -0.36
CA THR A 117 3.87 1.89 -0.29
C THR A 117 4.47 1.08 -1.44
N LEU A 118 3.97 -0.14 -1.68
CA LEU A 118 4.45 -0.99 -2.77
C LEU A 118 4.14 -0.38 -4.15
N LYS A 119 2.98 0.25 -4.33
CA LYS A 119 2.64 1.04 -5.52
C LYS A 119 3.65 2.17 -5.75
N TYR A 120 3.99 2.94 -4.71
CA TYR A 120 4.97 4.01 -4.84
C TYR A 120 6.38 3.48 -5.12
N LEU A 121 6.76 2.33 -4.59
CA LEU A 121 8.05 1.72 -4.92
C LEU A 121 8.14 1.28 -6.38
N PHE A 122 7.02 0.87 -6.97
CA PHE A 122 6.94 0.64 -8.41
C PHE A 122 7.12 1.94 -9.21
N VAL A 123 6.43 3.03 -8.82
CA VAL A 123 6.61 4.36 -9.45
C VAL A 123 8.05 4.87 -9.31
N LEU A 124 8.71 4.54 -8.20
CA LEU A 124 10.11 4.89 -7.92
C LEU A 124 11.11 3.93 -8.60
N GLU A 125 10.68 3.01 -9.45
CA GLU A 125 11.54 2.08 -10.20
C GLU A 125 12.46 1.27 -9.28
N VAL A 126 11.91 0.65 -8.22
CA VAL A 126 12.63 -0.31 -7.36
C VAL A 126 12.61 -1.68 -8.04
N SER A 127 13.71 -2.04 -8.70
CA SER A 127 13.80 -3.24 -9.54
C SER A 127 13.76 -4.55 -8.73
N GLU A 128 14.14 -4.51 -7.46
CA GLU A 128 14.13 -5.64 -6.53
C GLU A 128 12.71 -6.17 -6.26
N LEU A 129 11.66 -5.39 -6.59
CA LEU A 129 10.26 -5.79 -6.43
C LEU A 129 9.59 -6.17 -7.76
N ASN A 130 10.31 -6.18 -8.87
CA ASN A 130 9.72 -6.45 -10.19
C ASN A 130 9.04 -7.83 -10.28
N ASN A 131 9.61 -8.85 -9.64
CA ASN A 131 9.01 -10.19 -9.58
C ASN A 131 7.79 -10.29 -8.66
N MET A 132 7.55 -9.28 -7.81
CA MET A 132 6.42 -9.22 -6.88
C MET A 132 5.17 -8.59 -7.52
N LEU A 133 5.33 -7.80 -8.57
CA LEU A 133 4.29 -6.94 -9.16
C LEU A 133 2.98 -7.71 -9.47
N ALA A 134 3.10 -8.93 -9.98
CA ALA A 134 1.97 -9.79 -10.34
C ALA A 134 1.11 -10.26 -9.15
N PHE A 135 1.65 -10.19 -7.93
CA PHE A 135 1.01 -10.71 -6.72
C PHE A 135 0.47 -9.62 -5.79
N LEU A 136 0.85 -8.36 -6.03
CA LEU A 136 0.50 -7.22 -5.17
C LEU A 136 -1.02 -7.06 -5.04
N HIS A 137 -1.45 -6.61 -3.87
CA HIS A 137 -2.84 -6.27 -3.62
C HIS A 137 -3.14 -4.84 -4.09
N VAL A 138 -4.37 -4.63 -4.55
CA VAL A 138 -4.85 -3.30 -4.90
C VAL A 138 -5.12 -2.51 -3.61
N PRO A 139 -4.64 -1.26 -3.45
CA PRO A 139 -5.00 -0.43 -2.31
C PRO A 139 -6.50 -0.12 -2.32
N ILE A 140 -7.25 -0.63 -1.34
CA ILE A 140 -8.68 -0.36 -1.24
C ILE A 140 -8.87 1.02 -0.59
N ASP A 141 -9.56 1.93 -1.29
CA ASP A 141 -10.00 3.22 -0.77
C ASP A 141 -11.29 3.66 -1.47
N ASN A 142 -11.79 4.86 -1.12
CA ASN A 142 -12.98 5.41 -1.77
C ASN A 142 -12.80 5.59 -3.29
N ILE A 143 -11.60 5.87 -3.80
CA ILE A 143 -11.38 6.06 -5.24
C ILE A 143 -11.68 4.74 -5.95
N ILE A 144 -11.07 3.64 -5.51
CA ILE A 144 -11.30 2.31 -6.11
C ILE A 144 -12.75 1.88 -5.94
N LEU A 145 -13.34 2.06 -4.75
CA LEU A 145 -14.73 1.67 -4.50
C LEU A 145 -15.72 2.48 -5.36
N ASP A 146 -15.51 3.79 -5.52
CA ASP A 146 -16.35 4.64 -6.35
C ASP A 146 -16.24 4.26 -7.83
N LYS A 147 -15.05 3.89 -8.32
CA LYS A 147 -14.86 3.43 -9.71
C LYS A 147 -15.58 2.11 -9.98
N LEU A 148 -15.48 1.14 -9.08
CA LEU A 148 -16.21 -0.13 -9.19
C LEU A 148 -17.73 0.09 -9.15
N LYS A 149 -18.20 0.98 -8.26
CA LYS A 149 -19.61 1.38 -8.16
C LYS A 149 -20.10 2.04 -9.45
N ASN A 150 -19.34 2.97 -10.03
CA ASN A 150 -19.71 3.66 -11.27
C ASN A 150 -19.77 2.70 -12.47
N ARG A 151 -18.95 1.66 -12.46
CA ARG A 151 -19.01 0.55 -13.42
C ARG A 151 -20.15 -0.45 -13.14
N GLN A 152 -20.96 -0.22 -12.11
CA GLN A 152 -22.06 -1.11 -11.69
C GLN A 152 -21.59 -2.54 -11.41
N MET A 153 -20.35 -2.71 -10.94
CA MET A 153 -19.82 -4.02 -10.57
C MET A 153 -20.38 -4.44 -9.21
N ASP A 154 -20.83 -5.69 -9.11
CA ASP A 154 -21.27 -6.27 -7.84
C ASP A 154 -20.06 -6.80 -7.06
N TYR A 155 -19.45 -5.91 -6.28
CA TYR A 155 -18.28 -6.21 -5.47
C TYR A 155 -18.66 -6.57 -4.01
N PRO A 156 -17.87 -7.39 -3.31
CA PRO A 156 -18.07 -7.68 -1.89
C PRO A 156 -18.09 -6.39 -1.07
N LYS A 157 -19.25 -6.05 -0.50
CA LYS A 157 -19.42 -4.81 0.26
C LYS A 157 -18.87 -4.95 1.68
N PHE A 158 -18.39 -3.84 2.22
CA PHE A 158 -18.01 -3.71 3.62
C PHE A 158 -19.16 -3.11 4.43
N GLU A 159 -19.38 -3.61 5.65
CA GLU A 159 -20.34 -3.05 6.60
C GLU A 159 -19.86 -1.70 7.17
N THR A 160 -18.54 -1.49 7.15
CA THR A 160 -17.86 -0.28 7.62
C THR A 160 -17.21 0.45 6.46
N PRO A 161 -16.82 1.74 6.63
CA PRO A 161 -15.90 2.39 5.70
C PRO A 161 -14.64 1.55 5.47
N TRP A 162 -14.01 1.66 4.29
CA TRP A 162 -12.81 0.88 3.96
C TRP A 162 -11.71 1.03 5.00
N SER A 163 -11.58 2.20 5.64
CA SER A 163 -10.54 2.48 6.64
C SER A 163 -10.75 1.74 7.95
N LYS A 164 -11.98 1.27 8.21
CA LYS A 164 -12.38 0.56 9.42
C LYS A 164 -12.67 -0.93 9.21
N ILE A 165 -12.22 -1.51 8.08
CA ILE A 165 -12.27 -2.95 7.90
C ILE A 165 -11.47 -3.60 9.03
N ASP A 166 -12.15 -4.36 9.88
CA ASP A 166 -11.63 -4.96 11.13
C ASP A 166 -11.36 -6.46 11.00
N ASN A 167 -11.71 -7.05 9.87
CA ASN A 167 -11.55 -8.47 9.58
C ASN A 167 -10.73 -8.67 8.30
N TYR A 168 -9.58 -9.35 8.43
CA TYR A 168 -8.70 -9.64 7.30
C TYR A 168 -9.36 -10.53 6.24
N ASP A 169 -10.22 -11.47 6.64
CA ASP A 169 -10.91 -12.36 5.70
C ASP A 169 -11.89 -11.58 4.82
N LYS A 170 -12.58 -10.55 5.36
CA LYS A 170 -13.38 -9.62 4.54
C LYS A 170 -12.51 -8.89 3.51
N TYR A 171 -11.34 -8.41 3.93
CA TYR A 171 -10.37 -7.76 3.05
C TYR A 171 -9.85 -8.68 1.93
N ILE A 172 -9.37 -9.88 2.27
CA ILE A 172 -8.76 -10.78 1.28
C ILE A 172 -9.81 -11.36 0.32
N ASN A 173 -11.06 -11.53 0.77
CA ASN A 173 -12.16 -11.91 -0.11
C ASN A 173 -12.42 -10.87 -1.20
N PHE A 174 -12.32 -9.58 -0.87
CA PHE A 174 -12.39 -8.51 -1.88
C PHE A 174 -11.23 -8.60 -2.87
N GLN A 175 -9.98 -8.80 -2.40
CA GLN A 175 -8.82 -8.94 -3.29
C GLN A 175 -8.96 -10.14 -4.24
N LYS A 176 -9.41 -11.29 -3.72
CA LYS A 176 -9.67 -12.50 -4.52
C LYS A 176 -10.76 -12.26 -5.55
N TRP A 177 -11.86 -11.62 -5.15
CA TRP A 177 -12.93 -11.24 -6.08
C TRP A 177 -12.39 -10.34 -7.20
N LEU A 178 -11.63 -9.30 -6.85
CA LEU A 178 -11.08 -8.35 -7.82
C LEU A 178 -10.15 -9.06 -8.83
N ARG A 179 -9.26 -9.93 -8.35
CA ARG A 179 -8.41 -10.77 -9.22
C ARG A 179 -9.27 -11.65 -10.15
N GLY A 180 -10.36 -12.22 -9.65
CA GLY A 180 -11.30 -13.01 -10.44
C GLY A 180 -12.02 -12.23 -11.55
N GLN A 181 -12.23 -10.92 -11.37
CA GLN A 181 -12.79 -10.05 -12.42
C GLN A 181 -11.78 -9.72 -13.52
N PHE A 182 -10.48 -9.86 -13.23
CA PHE A 182 -9.38 -9.51 -14.14
C PHE A 182 -8.30 -10.62 -14.20
N PRO A 183 -8.65 -11.85 -14.59
CA PRO A 183 -7.81 -13.04 -14.39
C PRO A 183 -6.48 -13.05 -15.18
N ASN A 184 -6.39 -12.24 -16.25
CA ASN A 184 -5.21 -12.13 -17.10
C ASN A 184 -4.51 -10.78 -16.95
N GLN A 185 -4.83 -10.01 -15.91
CA GLN A 185 -4.21 -8.70 -15.66
C GLN A 185 -3.41 -8.73 -14.37
N ILE A 186 -2.30 -8.00 -14.39
CA ILE A 186 -1.56 -7.68 -13.17
C ILE A 186 -2.48 -6.80 -12.30
N PRO A 187 -2.65 -7.10 -10.99
CA PRO A 187 -3.53 -6.32 -10.12
C PRO A 187 -3.19 -4.83 -10.10
N MET A 188 -1.90 -4.49 -10.12
CA MET A 188 -1.43 -3.11 -10.17
C MET A 188 -1.81 -2.39 -11.48
N ASP A 189 -1.71 -3.06 -12.63
CA ASP A 189 -2.15 -2.48 -13.91
C ASP A 189 -3.66 -2.24 -13.92
N THR A 190 -4.41 -3.14 -13.29
CA THR A 190 -5.86 -2.99 -13.12
C THR A 190 -6.18 -1.76 -12.27
N GLU A 191 -5.43 -1.55 -11.18
CA GLU A 191 -5.54 -0.37 -10.33
C GLU A 191 -5.26 0.93 -11.10
N PHE A 192 -4.17 0.97 -11.87
CA PHE A 192 -3.83 2.15 -12.66
C PHE A 192 -4.90 2.48 -13.70
N LYS A 193 -5.45 1.46 -14.37
CA LYS A 193 -6.57 1.66 -15.32
C LYS A 193 -7.81 2.20 -14.62
N LEU A 194 -8.20 1.61 -13.50
CA LEU A 194 -9.36 2.08 -12.72
C LEU A 194 -9.18 3.52 -12.24
N TRP A 195 -7.96 3.91 -11.88
CA TRP A 195 -7.65 5.24 -11.38
C TRP A 195 -7.70 6.33 -12.48
N MET A 196 -7.39 5.97 -13.73
CA MET A 196 -7.30 6.90 -14.87
C MET A 196 -8.62 7.09 -15.64
N GLU A 197 -9.60 6.21 -15.44
CA GLU A 197 -10.99 6.43 -15.87
C GLU A 197 -11.69 7.46 -14.99
#